data_AF-A0A2E1NRA7-F1
#
_entry.id   AF-A0A2E1NRA7-F1
#
_cell.length_a   1.000
_cell.length_b   1.000
_cell.length_c   1.000
_cell.angle_alpha   90.00
_cell.angle_beta   90.00
_cell.angle_gamma   90.00
#
_symmetry.space_group_name_H-M   'P 1'
#
loop_
_entity.id
_entity.type
_entity.pdbx_description
1 polymer ?
#
loop_
_entity_poly.entity_id
_entity_poly.type
_entity_poly.pdbx_seq_one_letter_code
_entity_poly.pdbx_strand_id
1 'polypeptide(L)'
;MATVTDIQSIMATDAWLVAGVAIWMAVWWSTEAIPVPATAFLPLVLFPMIEVAPIRAVAQSYSHPTIYLFLGAFILALSVEKWGLHRRIALWVLSRTGTDARALILGFMVAGALLSMWMTNTSTTMMLLPIAVSVSALVIEKAVTASETQKRQFQVALLLALAYSTTIGGMSTLIGTPPNAFLA
;
A
#
# COMPACT_ATOMS: atom_id res chain seq x y z
N MET A 1 21.26 -43.13 9.58
CA MET A 1 20.86 -41.70 9.56
C MET A 1 19.43 -41.71 9.06
N ALA A 2 18.45 -41.50 9.95
CA ALA A 2 17.03 -41.59 9.57
C ALA A 2 16.76 -40.54 8.48
N THR A 3 16.19 -40.99 7.38
CA THR A 3 15.72 -40.08 6.33
C THR A 3 14.50 -39.34 6.86
N VAL A 4 14.22 -38.12 6.40
CA VAL A 4 13.05 -37.33 6.86
C VAL A 4 11.72 -38.12 6.75
N THR A 5 11.68 -39.06 5.80
CA THR A 5 10.64 -40.07 5.59
C THR A 5 10.37 -40.99 6.79
N ASP A 6 11.33 -41.23 7.66
CA ASP A 6 11.22 -42.16 8.79
C ASP A 6 10.56 -41.52 10.03
N ILE A 7 10.32 -40.20 10.01
CA ILE A 7 9.86 -39.43 11.19
C ILE A 7 8.37 -39.07 11.08
N GLN A 8 7.79 -39.00 9.87
CA GLN A 8 6.39 -38.61 9.69
C GLN A 8 5.79 -39.09 8.35
N SER A 9 4.57 -39.65 8.38
CA SER A 9 3.85 -40.17 7.20
C SER A 9 2.59 -39.39 6.80
N ILE A 10 2.24 -38.32 7.51
CA ILE A 10 0.99 -37.56 7.30
C ILE A 10 0.93 -36.84 5.95
N MET A 11 2.08 -36.39 5.41
CA MET A 11 2.16 -35.66 4.14
C MET A 11 3.41 -36.06 3.35
N ALA A 12 3.37 -35.85 2.03
CA ALA A 12 4.51 -36.03 1.15
C ALA A 12 5.69 -35.13 1.54
N THR A 13 6.93 -35.60 1.33
CA THR A 13 8.16 -34.85 1.64
C THR A 13 8.19 -33.48 0.98
N ASP A 14 7.75 -33.39 -0.28
CA ASP A 14 7.68 -32.14 -1.04
C ASP A 14 6.79 -31.10 -0.35
N ALA A 15 5.70 -31.54 0.28
CA ALA A 15 4.81 -30.64 1.00
C ALA A 15 5.49 -30.02 2.23
N TRP A 16 6.35 -30.78 2.93
CA TRP A 16 7.14 -30.26 4.05
C TRP A 16 8.23 -29.29 3.58
N LEU A 17 8.88 -29.58 2.44
CA LEU A 17 9.86 -28.68 1.85
C LEU A 17 9.22 -27.34 1.44
N VAL A 18 8.07 -27.39 0.76
CA VAL A 18 7.29 -26.20 0.41
C VAL A 18 6.86 -25.45 1.66
N ALA A 19 6.37 -26.13 2.70
CA ALA A 19 5.99 -25.51 3.96
C ALA A 19 7.18 -24.83 4.67
N GLY A 20 8.36 -25.45 4.66
CA GLY A 20 9.59 -24.88 5.22
C GLY A 20 9.98 -23.58 4.53
N VAL A 21 9.96 -23.57 3.18
CA VAL A 21 10.20 -22.35 2.40
C VAL A 21 9.12 -21.29 2.67
N ALA A 22 7.85 -21.68 2.75
CA ALA A 22 6.75 -20.76 3.04
C ALA A 22 6.87 -20.13 4.44
N ILE A 23 7.22 -20.91 5.46
CA ILE A 23 7.47 -20.41 6.82
C ILE A 23 8.65 -19.44 6.84
N TRP A 24 9.73 -19.77 6.14
CA TRP A 24 10.87 -18.86 5.99
C TRP A 24 10.43 -17.54 5.35
N MET A 25 9.72 -17.59 4.23
CA MET A 25 9.18 -16.40 3.57
C MET A 25 8.28 -15.59 4.52
N ALA A 26 7.39 -16.25 5.28
CA ALA A 26 6.51 -15.59 6.24
C ALA A 26 7.30 -14.88 7.35
N VAL A 27 8.35 -15.50 7.88
CA VAL A 27 9.25 -14.87 8.87
C VAL A 27 9.92 -13.64 8.25
N TRP A 28 10.49 -13.77 7.04
CA TRP A 28 11.16 -12.66 6.37
C TRP A 28 10.24 -11.52 5.97
N TRP A 29 9.01 -11.81 5.53
CA TRP A 29 8.01 -10.78 5.28
C TRP A 29 7.53 -10.10 6.56
N SER A 30 7.36 -10.84 7.66
CA SER A 30 6.92 -10.28 8.94
C SER A 30 8.00 -9.43 9.62
N THR A 31 9.27 -9.81 9.44
CA THR A 31 10.43 -9.11 10.04
C THR A 31 11.05 -8.06 9.12
N GLU A 32 10.64 -8.03 7.84
CA GLU A 32 11.27 -7.24 6.78
C GLU A 32 12.80 -7.41 6.74
N ALA A 33 13.30 -8.62 7.01
CA ALA A 33 14.74 -8.91 7.11
C ALA A 33 15.52 -8.56 5.83
N ILE A 34 14.88 -8.70 4.67
CA ILE A 34 15.34 -8.24 3.36
C ILE A 34 14.15 -7.63 2.59
N PRO A 35 14.38 -6.89 1.49
CA PRO A 35 13.29 -6.33 0.69
C PRO A 35 12.25 -7.38 0.28
N VAL A 36 10.96 -7.05 0.45
CA VAL A 36 9.81 -7.93 0.14
C VAL A 36 9.93 -8.64 -1.23
N PRO A 37 10.35 -7.97 -2.33
CA PRO A 37 10.52 -8.63 -3.63
C PRO A 37 11.66 -9.66 -3.65
N ALA A 38 12.73 -9.44 -2.89
CA ALA A 38 13.84 -10.40 -2.80
C ALA A 38 13.40 -11.70 -2.10
N THR A 39 12.62 -11.59 -1.01
CA THR A 39 11.97 -12.75 -0.38
C THR A 39 11.04 -13.46 -1.35
N ALA A 40 10.29 -12.72 -2.18
CA ALA A 40 9.38 -13.30 -3.17
C ALA A 40 10.09 -14.10 -4.28
N PHE A 41 11.40 -13.94 -4.48
CA PHE A 41 12.19 -14.75 -5.42
C PHE A 41 12.72 -16.06 -4.82
N LEU A 42 12.58 -16.29 -3.51
CA LEU A 42 13.05 -17.53 -2.87
C LEU A 42 12.53 -18.81 -3.55
N PRO A 43 11.23 -18.95 -3.86
CA PRO A 43 10.74 -20.16 -4.53
C PRO A 43 11.40 -20.40 -5.89
N LEU A 44 11.66 -19.33 -6.65
CA LEU A 44 12.28 -19.39 -7.97
C LEU A 44 13.68 -20.00 -7.93
N VAL A 45 14.43 -19.78 -6.85
CA VAL A 45 15.79 -20.32 -6.66
C VAL A 45 15.74 -21.66 -5.94
N LEU A 46 14.97 -21.77 -4.86
CA LEU A 46 15.01 -22.91 -3.95
C LEU A 46 14.28 -24.13 -4.50
N PHE A 47 13.10 -23.98 -5.13
CA PHE A 47 12.31 -25.13 -5.57
C PHE A 47 13.01 -26.00 -6.63
N PRO A 48 13.76 -25.43 -7.60
CA PRO A 48 14.59 -26.23 -8.49
C PRO A 48 15.78 -26.88 -7.78
N MET A 49 16.38 -26.21 -6.79
CA MET A 49 17.55 -26.74 -6.04
C MET A 49 17.18 -27.91 -5.14
N ILE A 50 16.00 -27.88 -4.53
CA ILE A 50 15.48 -28.95 -3.67
C ILE A 50 14.58 -29.94 -4.42
N GLU A 51 14.59 -29.87 -5.77
CA GLU A 51 13.89 -30.78 -6.70
C GLU A 51 12.36 -30.86 -6.52
N VAL A 52 11.74 -29.84 -5.90
CA VAL A 52 10.28 -29.75 -5.69
C VAL A 52 9.53 -29.40 -6.98
N ALA A 53 10.09 -28.53 -7.81
CA ALA A 53 9.48 -28.14 -9.08
C ALA A 53 10.51 -27.62 -10.09
N PRO A 54 10.34 -27.87 -11.40
CA PRO A 54 11.23 -27.34 -12.42
C PRO A 54 11.08 -25.81 -12.51
N ILE A 55 12.19 -25.11 -12.77
CA ILE A 55 12.25 -23.64 -12.87
C ILE A 55 11.16 -23.05 -13.76
N ARG A 56 10.83 -23.73 -14.88
CA ARG A 56 9.80 -23.30 -15.82
C ARG A 56 8.42 -23.25 -15.18
N ALA A 57 8.08 -24.23 -14.34
CA ALA A 57 6.79 -24.27 -13.66
C ALA A 57 6.71 -23.17 -12.59
N VAL A 58 7.78 -22.97 -11.83
CA VAL A 58 7.84 -21.92 -10.79
C VAL A 58 7.78 -20.52 -11.40
N ALA A 59 8.48 -20.30 -12.52
CA ALA A 59 8.52 -19.02 -13.22
C ALA A 59 7.16 -18.57 -13.77
N GLN A 60 6.24 -19.50 -14.07
CA GLN A 60 4.91 -19.17 -14.61
C GLN A 60 4.12 -18.25 -13.67
N SER A 61 4.25 -18.45 -12.35
CA SER A 61 3.59 -17.61 -11.34
C SER A 61 4.01 -16.14 -11.41
N TYR A 62 5.22 -15.85 -11.91
CA TYR A 62 5.73 -14.48 -12.07
C TYR A 62 5.27 -13.80 -13.37
N SER A 63 4.51 -14.51 -14.21
CA SER A 63 3.95 -14.01 -15.48
C SER A 63 2.41 -13.95 -15.47
N HIS A 64 1.80 -13.95 -14.28
CA HIS A 64 0.35 -13.87 -14.16
C HIS A 64 -0.19 -12.56 -14.79
N PRO A 65 -1.31 -12.58 -15.55
CA PRO A 65 -1.87 -11.39 -16.21
C PRO A 65 -2.06 -10.18 -15.29
N THR A 66 -2.40 -10.42 -14.03
CA THR A 66 -2.55 -9.38 -12.99
C THR A 66 -1.27 -8.57 -12.78
N ILE A 67 -0.09 -9.16 -12.94
CA ILE A 67 1.19 -8.44 -12.81
C ILE A 67 1.32 -7.39 -13.92
N TYR A 68 0.94 -7.73 -15.14
CA TYR A 68 0.94 -6.80 -16.27
C TYR A 68 -0.12 -5.71 -16.13
N LEU A 69 -1.27 -6.02 -15.54
CA LEU A 69 -2.29 -5.03 -15.19
C LEU A 69 -1.73 -3.97 -14.23
N PHE A 70 -1.06 -4.39 -13.16
CA PHE A 70 -0.41 -3.47 -12.22
C PHE A 70 0.70 -2.66 -12.88
N LEU A 71 1.52 -3.27 -13.74
CA LEU A 71 2.54 -2.55 -14.49
C LEU A 71 1.95 -1.40 -15.31
N GLY A 72 0.87 -1.67 -16.06
CA GLY A 72 0.16 -0.65 -16.84
C GLY A 72 -0.42 0.45 -15.94
N ALA A 73 -1.05 0.06 -14.83
CA ALA A 73 -1.58 1.01 -13.86
C ALA A 73 -0.51 1.91 -13.22
N PHE A 74 0.65 1.37 -12.86
CA PHE A 74 1.76 2.16 -12.33
C PHE A 74 2.32 3.13 -13.38
N ILE A 75 2.41 2.73 -14.64
CA ILE A 75 2.82 3.64 -15.73
C ILE A 75 1.84 4.82 -15.86
N LEU A 76 0.53 4.56 -15.76
CA LEU A 76 -0.50 5.60 -15.76
C LEU A 76 -0.38 6.51 -14.52
N ALA A 77 -0.22 5.94 -13.33
CA ALA A 77 -0.05 6.69 -12.09
C ALA A 77 1.19 7.60 -12.14
N LEU A 78 2.34 7.08 -12.60
CA LEU A 78 3.57 7.86 -12.80
C LEU A 78 3.40 8.97 -13.84
N SER A 79 2.57 8.75 -14.87
CA SER A 79 2.26 9.78 -15.85
C SER A 79 1.45 10.91 -15.21
N VAL A 80 0.40 10.58 -14.45
CA VAL A 80 -0.39 11.56 -13.68
C VAL A 80 0.49 12.33 -12.68
N GLU A 81 1.47 11.66 -12.10
CA GLU A 81 2.48 12.27 -11.21
C GLU A 81 3.36 13.26 -11.97
N LYS A 82 3.98 12.82 -13.07
CA LYS A 82 4.89 13.62 -13.90
C LYS A 82 4.28 14.95 -14.37
N TRP A 83 2.98 14.95 -14.70
CA TRP A 83 2.27 16.14 -15.17
C TRP A 83 1.70 17.02 -14.03
N GLY A 84 1.86 16.61 -12.78
CA GLY A 84 1.31 17.32 -11.62
C GLY A 84 -0.22 17.31 -11.59
N LEU A 85 -0.88 16.41 -12.32
CA LEU A 85 -2.35 16.38 -12.46
C LEU A 85 -3.00 16.07 -11.11
N HIS A 86 -2.49 15.05 -10.40
CA HIS A 86 -2.87 14.71 -9.03
C HIS A 86 -2.85 15.93 -8.07
N ARG A 87 -1.81 16.78 -8.12
CA ARG A 87 -1.73 18.01 -7.32
C ARG A 87 -2.81 19.03 -7.70
N ARG A 88 -3.11 19.18 -9.00
CA ARG A 88 -4.18 20.08 -9.46
C ARG A 88 -5.55 19.61 -8.97
N ILE A 89 -5.81 18.30 -9.04
CA ILE A 89 -7.04 17.70 -8.53
C ILE A 89 -7.15 17.92 -7.02
N ALA A 90 -6.10 17.66 -6.26
CA ALA A 90 -6.07 17.89 -4.81
C ALA A 90 -6.43 19.34 -4.46
N LEU A 91 -5.72 20.30 -5.05
CA LEU A 91 -5.94 21.72 -4.80
C LEU A 91 -7.33 22.18 -5.25
N TRP A 92 -7.86 21.63 -6.35
CA TRP A 92 -9.20 21.92 -6.81
C TRP A 92 -10.27 21.43 -5.83
N VAL A 93 -10.13 20.21 -5.30
CA VAL A 93 -11.05 19.69 -4.26
C VAL A 93 -10.96 20.57 -3.01
N LEU A 94 -9.75 20.87 -2.55
CA LEU A 94 -9.53 21.68 -1.35
C LEU A 94 -9.95 23.15 -1.51
N SER A 95 -9.90 23.70 -2.72
CA SER A 95 -10.39 25.06 -2.98
C SER A 95 -11.90 25.19 -2.78
N ARG A 96 -12.64 24.08 -2.81
CA ARG A 96 -14.10 24.06 -2.61
C ARG A 96 -14.53 23.82 -1.17
N THR A 97 -13.61 23.45 -0.28
CA THR A 97 -13.96 23.05 1.09
C THR A 97 -14.08 24.22 2.07
N GLY A 98 -13.92 25.47 1.59
CA GLY A 98 -14.09 26.67 2.40
C GLY A 98 -13.06 26.78 3.52
N THR A 99 -13.41 27.48 4.60
CA THR A 99 -12.52 27.78 5.74
C THR A 99 -12.94 27.12 7.05
N ASP A 100 -14.04 26.38 7.06
CA ASP A 100 -14.50 25.67 8.25
C ASP A 100 -13.63 24.45 8.53
N ALA A 101 -13.32 24.21 9.81
CA ALA A 101 -12.43 23.12 10.22
C ALA A 101 -12.96 21.74 9.81
N ARG A 102 -14.28 21.50 9.92
CA ARG A 102 -14.88 20.21 9.55
C ARG A 102 -14.91 20.04 8.03
N ALA A 103 -15.26 21.12 7.32
CA ALA A 103 -15.26 21.10 5.86
C ALA A 103 -13.86 20.87 5.28
N LEU A 104 -12.81 21.43 5.89
CA LEU A 104 -11.42 21.16 5.52
C LEU A 104 -11.03 19.70 5.74
N ILE A 105 -11.35 19.12 6.91
CA ILE A 105 -11.10 17.69 7.18
C ILE A 105 -11.80 16.83 6.11
N LEU A 106 -13.07 17.10 5.83
CA LEU A 106 -13.82 16.41 4.77
C LEU A 106 -13.16 16.58 3.40
N GLY A 107 -12.65 17.78 3.10
CA GLY A 107 -11.92 18.07 1.87
C GLY A 107 -10.68 17.21 1.69
N PHE A 108 -9.88 17.08 2.74
CA PHE A 108 -8.71 16.20 2.74
C PHE A 108 -9.12 14.73 2.67
N MET A 109 -10.21 14.33 3.32
CA MET A 109 -10.72 12.96 3.21
C MET A 109 -11.15 12.62 1.78
N VAL A 110 -11.90 13.52 1.13
CA VAL A 110 -12.36 13.31 -0.25
C VAL A 110 -11.19 13.34 -1.22
N ALA A 111 -10.28 14.31 -1.10
CA ALA A 111 -9.08 14.39 -1.94
C ALA A 111 -8.19 13.15 -1.76
N GLY A 112 -7.94 12.75 -0.50
CA GLY A 112 -7.16 11.57 -0.16
C GLY A 112 -7.78 10.30 -0.71
N ALA A 113 -9.07 10.07 -0.48
CA ALA A 113 -9.76 8.89 -0.99
C ALA A 113 -9.75 8.83 -2.53
N LEU A 114 -10.14 9.92 -3.21
CA LEU A 114 -10.24 9.95 -4.68
C LEU A 114 -8.89 9.75 -5.38
N LEU A 115 -7.84 10.37 -4.86
CA LEU A 115 -6.51 10.21 -5.44
C LEU A 115 -5.94 8.81 -5.18
N SER A 116 -6.17 8.28 -3.97
CA SER A 116 -5.70 6.94 -3.61
C SER A 116 -6.45 5.81 -4.32
N MET A 117 -7.57 6.10 -5.00
CA MET A 117 -8.21 5.12 -5.89
C MET A 117 -7.33 4.75 -7.09
N TRP A 118 -6.45 5.66 -7.52
CA TRP A 118 -5.66 5.51 -8.75
C TRP A 118 -4.15 5.58 -8.51
N MET A 119 -3.75 6.15 -7.38
CA MET A 119 -2.37 6.27 -6.92
C MET A 119 -2.13 5.36 -5.72
N THR A 120 -0.87 5.07 -5.42
CA THR A 120 -0.55 4.31 -4.20
C THR A 120 -0.87 5.13 -2.95
N ASN A 121 -1.31 4.45 -1.89
CA ASN A 121 -1.65 5.08 -0.61
C ASN A 121 -0.49 5.92 -0.06
N THR A 122 0.74 5.40 -0.18
CA THR A 122 1.96 6.07 0.27
C THR A 122 2.22 7.35 -0.51
N SER A 123 2.19 7.31 -1.86
CA SER A 123 2.42 8.51 -2.68
C SER A 123 1.34 9.57 -2.45
N THR A 124 0.07 9.16 -2.35
CA THR A 124 -1.04 10.09 -2.10
C THR A 124 -0.87 10.79 -0.75
N THR A 125 -0.49 10.03 0.29
CA THR A 125 -0.26 10.58 1.63
C THR A 125 0.94 11.52 1.65
N MET A 126 2.06 11.14 1.05
CA MET A 126 3.27 11.98 0.97
C MET A 126 3.02 13.30 0.23
N MET A 127 2.16 13.30 -0.78
CA MET A 127 1.79 14.52 -1.51
C MET A 127 0.86 15.42 -0.68
N LEU A 128 -0.18 14.86 -0.05
CA LEU A 128 -1.19 15.64 0.69
C LEU A 128 -0.70 16.10 2.06
N LEU A 129 0.25 15.38 2.68
CA LEU A 129 0.74 15.66 4.02
C LEU A 129 1.33 17.09 4.16
N PRO A 130 2.25 17.55 3.29
CA PRO A 130 2.74 18.92 3.35
C PRO A 130 1.60 19.95 3.23
N ILE A 131 0.63 19.70 2.35
CA ILE A 131 -0.52 20.59 2.16
C ILE A 131 -1.40 20.62 3.41
N ALA A 132 -1.66 19.46 4.02
CA ALA A 132 -2.42 19.34 5.26
C ALA A 132 -1.75 20.09 6.42
N VAL A 133 -0.42 19.94 6.56
CA VAL A 133 0.36 20.66 7.58
C VAL A 133 0.28 22.17 7.34
N SER A 134 0.54 22.64 6.11
CA SER A 134 0.47 24.08 5.79
C SER A 134 -0.92 24.68 6.02
N VAL A 135 -1.98 24.01 5.57
CA VAL A 135 -3.36 24.47 5.79
C VAL A 135 -3.70 24.46 7.28
N SER A 136 -3.26 23.43 8.02
CA SER A 136 -3.53 23.34 9.45
C SER A 136 -2.90 24.49 10.24
N ALA A 137 -1.67 24.87 9.89
CA ALA A 137 -0.97 25.99 10.51
C ALA A 137 -1.71 27.31 10.28
N LEU A 138 -2.15 27.58 9.04
CA LEU A 138 -2.91 28.78 8.69
C LEU A 138 -4.25 28.88 9.42
N VAL A 139 -4.96 27.75 9.57
CA VAL A 139 -6.25 27.72 10.30
C VAL A 139 -6.03 28.00 11.78
N ILE A 140 -4.98 27.42 12.38
CA ILE A 140 -4.65 27.62 13.78
C ILE A 140 -4.25 29.07 14.08
N GLU A 141 -3.46 29.68 13.21
CA GLU A 141 -3.04 31.08 13.34
C GLU A 141 -4.25 32.02 13.34
N LYS A 142 -5.25 31.74 12.49
CA LYS A 142 -6.49 32.52 12.41
C LYS A 142 -7.49 32.23 13.54
N ALA A 143 -7.36 31.09 14.22
CA ALA A 143 -8.25 30.67 15.31
C ALA A 143 -7.84 31.31 16.65
N VAL A 144 -7.89 32.64 16.73
CA VAL A 144 -7.44 33.44 17.89
C VAL A 144 -8.18 33.09 19.17
N THR A 145 -9.47 32.70 19.08
CA THR A 145 -10.32 32.36 20.22
C THR A 145 -10.24 30.88 20.62
N ALA A 146 -9.55 30.04 19.85
CA ALA A 146 -9.44 28.62 20.13
C ALA A 146 -8.33 28.32 21.15
N SER A 147 -8.62 27.42 22.09
CA SER A 147 -7.62 26.90 23.02
C SER A 147 -6.53 26.09 22.30
N GLU A 148 -5.35 25.99 22.90
CA GLU A 148 -4.26 25.15 22.40
C GLU A 148 -4.67 23.68 22.26
N THR A 149 -5.54 23.19 23.15
CA THR A 149 -6.11 21.84 23.05
C THR A 149 -6.94 21.65 21.79
N GLN A 150 -7.80 22.61 21.43
CA GLN A 150 -8.63 22.54 20.22
C GLN A 150 -7.77 22.60 18.95
N LYS A 151 -6.74 23.46 18.93
CA LYS A 151 -5.78 23.56 17.83
C LYS A 151 -5.07 22.22 17.60
N ARG A 152 -4.56 21.59 18.67
CA ARG A 152 -3.93 20.27 18.61
C ARG A 152 -4.90 19.18 18.16
N GLN A 153 -6.13 19.16 18.69
CA GLN A 153 -7.16 18.19 18.28
C GLN A 153 -7.48 18.30 16.79
N PHE A 154 -7.57 19.52 16.25
CA PHE A 154 -7.78 19.73 14.83
C PHE A 154 -6.63 19.18 13.96
N GLN A 155 -5.38 19.48 14.31
CA GLN A 155 -4.21 18.93 13.59
C GLN A 155 -4.20 17.40 13.60
N VAL A 156 -4.38 16.80 14.77
CA VAL A 156 -4.42 15.33 14.91
C VAL A 156 -5.58 14.75 14.10
N ALA A 157 -6.77 15.34 14.20
CA ALA A 157 -7.93 14.90 13.44
C ALA A 157 -7.70 14.99 11.93
N LEU A 158 -7.11 16.07 11.44
CA LEU A 158 -6.82 16.27 10.02
C LEU A 158 -5.82 15.22 9.49
N LEU A 159 -4.73 14.99 10.23
CA LEU A 159 -3.70 14.04 9.83
C LEU A 159 -4.20 12.58 9.88
N LEU A 160 -4.98 12.22 10.91
CA LEU A 160 -5.61 10.90 11.00
C LEU A 160 -6.67 10.69 9.91
N ALA A 161 -7.51 11.70 9.67
CA ALA A 161 -8.51 11.66 8.61
C ALA A 161 -7.85 11.48 7.24
N LEU A 162 -6.75 12.18 6.98
CA LEU A 162 -5.96 11.99 5.77
C LEU A 162 -5.45 10.54 5.66
N ALA A 163 -4.78 10.02 6.68
CA ALA A 163 -4.21 8.67 6.68
C ALA A 163 -5.25 7.56 6.45
N TYR A 164 -6.42 7.67 7.09
CA TYR A 164 -7.49 6.71 6.89
C TYR A 164 -8.17 6.87 5.54
N SER A 165 -8.38 8.09 5.07
CA SER A 165 -9.01 8.32 3.78
C SER A 165 -8.21 7.78 2.61
N THR A 166 -6.88 7.91 2.62
CA THR A 166 -6.02 7.35 1.57
C THR A 166 -6.07 5.81 1.61
N THR A 167 -6.02 5.21 2.80
CA THR A 167 -6.16 3.76 2.96
C THR A 167 -7.50 3.23 2.43
N ILE A 168 -8.61 3.90 2.78
CA ILE A 168 -9.96 3.55 2.31
C ILE A 168 -10.09 3.74 0.80
N GLY A 169 -9.54 4.84 0.26
CA GLY A 169 -9.52 5.11 -1.18
C GLY A 169 -8.80 4.00 -1.96
N GLY A 170 -7.66 3.52 -1.47
CA GLY A 170 -6.91 2.44 -2.09
C GLY A 170 -7.65 1.10 -2.16
N MET A 171 -8.63 0.87 -1.30
CA MET A 171 -9.47 -0.34 -1.33
C MET A 171 -10.62 -0.26 -2.34
N SER A 172 -10.88 0.91 -2.92
CA SER A 172 -12.09 1.13 -3.74
C SER A 172 -11.99 0.63 -5.19
N THR A 173 -10.78 0.44 -5.72
CA THR A 173 -10.56 -0.02 -7.10
C THR A 173 -9.59 -1.18 -7.14
N LEU A 174 -9.64 -1.97 -8.22
CA LEU A 174 -8.72 -3.09 -8.46
C LEU A 174 -7.24 -2.68 -8.45
N ILE A 175 -6.97 -1.43 -8.81
CA ILE A 175 -5.62 -0.88 -9.00
C ILE A 175 -5.05 -0.27 -7.71
N GLY A 176 -5.91 0.21 -6.80
CA GLY A 176 -5.49 1.02 -5.66
C GLY A 176 -4.52 0.31 -4.70
N THR A 177 -4.71 -0.98 -4.44
CA THR A 177 -3.75 -1.77 -3.65
C THR A 177 -3.58 -3.19 -4.19
N PRO A 178 -2.37 -3.79 -4.09
CA PRO A 178 -2.10 -5.15 -4.58
C PRO A 178 -3.10 -6.23 -4.11
N PRO A 179 -3.55 -6.25 -2.83
CA PRO A 179 -4.53 -7.24 -2.38
C PRO A 179 -5.83 -7.27 -3.17
N ASN A 180 -6.31 -6.14 -3.68
CA ASN A 180 -7.61 -6.06 -4.35
C ASN A 180 -7.67 -6.97 -5.59
N ALA A 181 -6.56 -7.12 -6.31
CA ALA A 181 -6.51 -7.91 -7.53
C ALA A 181 -6.24 -9.40 -7.31
N PHE A 182 -5.84 -9.80 -6.10
CA PHE A 182 -5.82 -11.21 -5.73
C PHE A 182 -7.20 -11.73 -5.31
N LEU A 183 -8.15 -10.82 -5.03
CA LEU A 183 -9.51 -11.13 -4.59
C LEU A 183 -10.56 -11.04 -5.73
N ALA A 184 -10.17 -10.58 -6.92
CA ALA A 184 -11.04 -10.38 -8.08
C ALA A 184 -10.89 -11.51 -9.11
#